data_AF-A0AAW1JKL0-F1
#
_entry.id   AF-A0AAW1JKL0-F1
#
_cell.length_a   1.000
_cell.length_b   1.000
_cell.length_c   1.000
_cell.angle_alpha   90.00
_cell.angle_beta   90.00
_cell.angle_gamma   90.00
#
_symmetry.space_group_name_H-M   'P 1'
#
loop_
_entity.id
_entity.type
_entity.pdbx_description
1 polymer ?
#
loop_
_entity_poly.entity_id
_entity_poly.type
_entity_poly.pdbx_seq_one_letter_code
_entity_poly.pdbx_strand_id
1 'polypeptide(L)'
;MGPTDFSGTAEKIVTVATALWRVDNLDKLDRTYSSKRKTKRRPMVVFYNTLDTGAYNALVIWMTWKPNGKNDVNYRRRVFLRQLAFEHTEEHIQRKKQCRCRVK
;
A
#
# COMPACT_ATOMS: atom_id res chain seq x y z
N MET A 1 34.62 28.38 23.63
CA MET A 1 34.06 27.29 22.80
C MET A 1 32.68 26.97 23.33
N GLY A 2 31.62 27.43 22.66
CA GLY A 2 30.25 27.09 23.03
C GLY A 2 29.94 25.63 22.70
N PRO A 3 29.01 24.97 23.41
CA PRO A 3 28.56 23.64 23.04
C PRO A 3 27.92 23.73 21.66
N THR A 4 28.54 23.12 20.67
CA THR A 4 27.95 22.97 19.34
C THR A 4 26.74 22.07 19.47
N ASP A 5 25.57 22.58 19.08
CA ASP A 5 24.27 21.89 19.11
C ASP A 5 24.27 20.65 18.20
N PHE A 6 24.86 19.54 18.67
CA PHE A 6 24.84 18.25 17.99
C PHE A 6 23.42 17.64 17.94
N SER A 7 22.51 18.10 18.81
CA SER A 7 21.10 17.69 18.86
C SER A 7 20.39 17.93 17.52
N GLY A 8 20.49 19.14 16.95
CA GLY A 8 19.81 19.46 15.69
C GLY A 8 20.39 18.76 14.46
N THR A 9 21.65 18.30 14.53
CA THR A 9 22.27 17.52 13.45
C THR A 9 21.90 16.04 13.57
N ALA A 10 21.88 15.50 14.79
CA ALA A 10 21.45 14.13 15.07
C ALA A 10 19.97 13.91 14.70
N GLU A 11 19.07 14.85 15.04
CA GLU A 11 17.66 14.77 14.67
C GLU A 11 17.44 14.77 13.15
N LYS A 12 18.20 15.58 12.41
CA LYS A 12 18.19 15.57 10.93
C LYS A 12 18.64 14.21 10.38
N ILE A 13 19.71 13.63 10.94
CA ILE A 13 20.22 12.32 10.52
C ILE A 13 19.18 11.22 10.80
N VAL A 14 18.55 11.20 11.98
CA VAL A 14 17.51 10.23 12.34
C VAL A 14 16.27 10.37 11.45
N THR A 15 15.87 11.60 11.12
CA THR A 15 14.72 11.87 10.24
C THR A 15 14.97 11.34 8.82
N VAL A 16 16.17 11.56 8.28
CA VAL A 16 16.53 11.02 6.96
C VAL A 16 16.61 9.51 6.99
N ALA A 17 17.26 8.91 8.00
CA ALA A 17 17.38 7.46 8.13
C ALA A 17 16.02 6.76 8.25
N THR A 18 15.09 7.33 9.02
CA THR A 18 13.72 6.80 9.14
C THR A 18 12.91 6.94 7.85
N ALA A 19 13.08 8.04 7.11
CA ALA A 19 12.45 8.21 5.80
C ALA A 19 12.96 7.20 4.77
N LEU A 20 14.28 6.98 4.71
CA LEU A 20 14.90 5.97 3.85
C LEU A 20 14.39 4.57 4.19
N TRP A 21 14.42 4.19 5.47
CA TRP A 21 13.92 2.89 5.93
C TRP A 21 12.44 2.66 5.58
N ARG A 22 11.60 3.70 5.64
CA ARG A 22 10.20 3.61 5.20
C ARG A 22 10.07 3.33 3.70
N VAL A 23 10.89 3.97 2.87
CA VAL A 23 10.89 3.77 1.42
C VAL A 23 11.39 2.36 1.08
N ASP A 24 12.44 1.88 1.75
CA ASP A 24 12.99 0.53 1.52
C ASP A 24 11.99 -0.56 1.89
N ASN A 25 11.27 -0.38 3.01
CA ASN A 25 10.20 -1.29 3.40
C ASN A 25 9.07 -1.30 2.37
N LEU A 26 8.73 -0.14 1.80
CA LEU A 26 7.74 -0.06 0.72
C LEU A 26 8.23 -0.77 -0.55
N ASP A 27 9.48 -0.59 -0.97
CA ASP A 27 10.05 -1.28 -2.15
C ASP A 27 10.04 -2.81 -1.98
N LYS A 28 10.41 -3.29 -0.78
CA LYS A 28 10.34 -4.71 -0.44
C LYS A 28 8.91 -5.26 -0.50
N LEU A 29 7.94 -4.46 -0.05
CA LEU A 29 6.52 -4.81 -0.08
C LEU A 29 5.90 -4.75 -1.46
N ASP A 30 6.39 -3.86 -2.32
CA ASP A 30 6.02 -3.74 -3.71
C ASP A 30 6.46 -4.99 -4.48
N ARG A 31 7.67 -5.48 -4.27
CA ARG A 31 8.14 -6.75 -4.89
C ARG A 31 7.30 -7.98 -4.53
N THR A 32 6.67 -8.00 -3.36
CA THR A 32 5.95 -9.17 -2.85
C THR A 32 4.46 -9.19 -3.18
N TYR A 33 3.83 -8.02 -3.36
CA TYR A 33 2.39 -7.89 -3.62
C TYR A 33 2.06 -6.83 -4.69
N SER A 34 2.96 -6.62 -5.65
CA SER A 34 2.77 -5.66 -6.74
C SER A 34 1.63 -6.07 -7.66
N SER A 35 0.76 -5.12 -7.97
CA SER A 35 -0.28 -5.25 -9.01
C SER A 35 0.26 -4.98 -10.42
N LYS A 36 1.56 -4.66 -10.53
CA LYS A 36 2.22 -4.31 -11.79
C LYS A 36 2.17 -5.47 -12.77
N ARG A 37 1.79 -5.13 -14.01
CA ARG A 37 1.87 -6.03 -15.16
C ARG A 37 2.96 -5.56 -16.10
N LYS A 38 3.53 -6.49 -16.88
CA LYS A 38 4.45 -6.13 -17.96
C LYS A 38 3.68 -5.28 -18.98
N THR A 39 4.02 -4.00 -19.09
CA THR A 39 3.42 -3.10 -20.08
C THR A 39 4.50 -2.30 -20.81
N LYS A 40 4.23 -1.93 -22.07
CA LYS A 40 5.07 -0.99 -22.84
C LYS A 40 4.63 0.47 -22.65
N ARG A 41 3.56 0.72 -21.89
CA ARG A 41 2.95 2.04 -21.72
C ARG A 41 3.43 2.65 -20.41
N ARG A 42 4.29 3.67 -20.51
CA ARG A 42 4.78 4.46 -19.35
C ARG A 42 3.67 4.93 -18.39
N PRO A 43 2.50 5.45 -18.81
CA PRO A 43 1.47 5.91 -17.86
C PRO A 43 0.89 4.78 -17.01
N MET A 44 0.81 3.56 -17.55
CA MET A 44 0.34 2.40 -16.79
C MET A 44 1.28 2.05 -15.63
N VAL A 45 2.59 2.28 -15.80
CA VAL A 45 3.57 2.04 -14.73
C VAL A 45 3.32 2.99 -13.55
N VAL A 46 3.06 4.26 -13.84
CA VAL A 46 2.73 5.26 -12.80
C VAL A 46 1.44 4.87 -12.09
N PHE A 47 0.42 4.46 -12.84
CA PHE A 47 -0.84 4.01 -12.28
C PHE A 47 -0.68 2.83 -11.30
N TYR A 48 0.11 1.81 -11.67
CA TYR A 48 0.36 0.68 -10.76
C TYR A 48 1.12 1.11 -9.51
N ASN A 49 2.13 1.98 -9.64
CA ASN A 49 2.85 2.51 -8.48
C ASN A 49 1.91 3.26 -7.53
N THR A 50 0.97 4.05 -8.07
CA THR A 50 -0.02 4.77 -7.26
C THR A 50 -0.98 3.81 -6.57
N LEU A 51 -1.44 2.75 -7.25
CA LEU A 51 -2.29 1.71 -6.65
C LEU A 51 -1.57 0.99 -5.50
N ASP A 52 -0.34 0.53 -5.73
CA ASP A 52 0.42 -0.23 -4.73
C ASP A 52 0.75 0.63 -3.49
N THR A 53 1.08 1.92 -3.69
CA THR A 53 1.31 2.88 -2.61
C THR A 53 0.02 3.22 -1.85
N GLY A 54 -1.09 3.43 -2.56
CA GLY A 54 -2.40 3.71 -1.96
C GLY A 54 -2.91 2.54 -1.11
N ALA A 55 -2.77 1.31 -1.61
CA ALA A 55 -3.14 0.11 -0.88
C ALA A 55 -2.31 -0.08 0.41
N TYR A 56 -1.02 0.26 0.38
CA TYR A 56 -0.18 0.21 1.58
C TYR A 56 -0.61 1.24 2.62
N ASN A 57 -0.86 2.48 2.20
CA ASN A 57 -1.30 3.54 3.12
C ASN A 57 -2.66 3.19 3.76
N ALA A 58 -3.60 2.66 2.98
CA ALA A 58 -4.88 2.18 3.49
C ALA A 58 -4.73 1.00 4.45
N LEU A 59 -3.78 0.08 4.18
CA LEU A 59 -3.45 -1.02 5.09
C LEU A 59 -2.94 -0.51 6.44
N VAL A 60 -2.06 0.50 6.46
CA VAL A 60 -1.56 1.11 7.70
C VAL A 60 -2.72 1.66 8.54
N ILE A 61 -3.63 2.42 7.91
CA ILE A 61 -4.82 2.95 8.58
C ILE A 61 -5.72 1.81 9.10
N TRP A 62 -5.95 0.78 8.30
CA TRP A 62 -6.75 -0.38 8.70
C TRP A 62 -6.12 -1.14 9.89
N MET A 63 -4.80 -1.27 9.92
CA MET A 63 -4.08 -1.90 11.03
C MET A 63 -4.15 -1.08 12.31
N THR A 64 -4.12 0.26 12.22
CA THR A 64 -4.30 1.14 13.40
C THR A 64 -5.70 1.03 13.99
N TRP A 65 -6.71 0.80 13.15
CA TRP A 65 -8.10 0.68 13.58
C TRP A 65 -8.43 -0.71 14.19
N LYS A 66 -7.74 -1.77 13.76
CA LYS A 66 -7.94 -3.15 14.24
C LYS A 66 -6.67 -3.73 14.89
N PRO A 67 -6.25 -3.28 16.09
CA PRO A 67 -4.98 -3.70 16.68
C PRO A 67 -4.92 -5.18 17.15
N ASN A 68 -6.05 -5.90 17.26
CA ASN A 68 -6.15 -7.14 18.03
C ASN A 68 -5.83 -8.48 17.33
N GLY A 69 -5.16 -8.47 16.17
CA GLY A 69 -4.77 -9.72 15.50
C GLY A 69 -3.33 -10.11 15.83
N LYS A 70 -3.12 -11.10 16.70
CA LYS A 70 -1.81 -11.77 16.95
C LYS A 70 -1.32 -12.61 15.75
N ASN A 71 -1.66 -12.19 14.53
CA ASN A 71 -1.31 -12.88 13.30
C ASN A 71 -0.18 -12.13 12.60
N ASP A 72 0.70 -12.87 11.93
CA ASP A 72 1.81 -12.34 11.14
C ASP A 72 1.37 -11.16 10.23
N VAL A 73 2.22 -10.16 10.10
CA VAL A 73 1.98 -8.94 9.29
C VAL A 73 1.60 -9.30 7.85
N ASN A 74 2.17 -10.38 7.31
CA ASN A 74 1.84 -10.88 5.97
C ASN A 74 0.41 -11.43 5.88
N TYR A 75 -0.03 -12.15 6.91
CA TYR A 75 -1.40 -12.67 6.98
C TYR A 75 -2.41 -11.53 7.01
N ARG A 76 -2.15 -10.50 7.81
CA ARG A 76 -3.01 -9.31 7.91
C ARG A 76 -3.14 -8.58 6.57
N ARG A 77 -2.03 -8.44 5.83
CA ARG A 77 -2.04 -7.85 4.49
C ARG A 77 -2.90 -8.66 3.50
N ARG A 78 -2.80 -9.99 3.50
CA ARG A 78 -3.63 -10.85 2.63
C ARG A 78 -5.11 -10.73 2.95
N VAL A 79 -5.47 -10.70 4.23
CA VAL A 79 -6.86 -10.53 4.67
C VAL A 79 -7.39 -9.17 4.22
N PHE A 80 -6.62 -8.10 4.44
CA PHE A 80 -6.98 -6.76 3.97
C PHE A 80 -7.19 -6.71 2.46
N LEU A 81 -6.25 -7.21 1.67
CA LEU A 81 -6.37 -7.18 0.20
C LEU A 81 -7.55 -8.02 -0.30
N ARG A 82 -7.84 -9.16 0.33
CA ARG A 82 -9.02 -9.97 0.00
C ARG A 82 -10.32 -9.22 0.29
N GLN A 83 -10.40 -8.57 1.45
CA GLN A 83 -11.58 -7.79 1.84
C GLN A 83 -11.79 -6.60 0.88
N LEU A 84 -10.73 -5.83 0.63
CA LEU A 84 -10.74 -4.69 -0.29
C LEU A 84 -11.14 -5.11 -1.71
N ALA A 85 -10.59 -6.22 -2.20
CA ALA A 85 -10.94 -6.72 -3.53
C ALA A 85 -12.41 -7.17 -3.60
N PHE A 86 -12.92 -7.82 -2.55
CA PHE A 86 -14.31 -8.26 -2.50
C PHE A 86 -15.28 -7.07 -2.51
N GLU A 87 -15.07 -6.09 -1.63
CA GLU A 87 -15.89 -4.88 -1.54
C GLU A 87 -15.91 -4.12 -2.87
N HIS A 88 -14.74 -3.92 -3.48
CA HIS A 88 -14.65 -3.23 -4.77
C HIS A 88 -15.33 -4.00 -5.91
N THR A 89 -15.17 -5.33 -5.93
CA THR A 89 -15.71 -6.16 -7.01
C THR A 89 -17.21 -6.39 -6.85
N GLU A 90 -17.73 -6.35 -5.62
CA GLU A 90 -19.14 -6.56 -5.33
C GLU A 90 -20.03 -5.57 -6.08
N GLU A 91 -19.70 -4.28 -6.05
CA GLU A 91 -20.43 -3.25 -6.81
C GLU A 91 -20.44 -3.57 -8.31
N HIS A 92 -19.30 -3.96 -8.86
CA HIS A 92 -19.18 -4.31 -10.27
C HIS A 92 -19.96 -5.60 -10.62
N ILE A 93 -19.97 -6.59 -9.73
CA ILE A 93 -20.74 -7.83 -9.87
C ILE A 93 -22.24 -7.53 -9.83
N GLN A 94 -22.69 -6.71 -8.90
CA GLN A 94 -24.10 -6.30 -8.77
C GLN A 94 -24.58 -5.57 -10.03
N ARG A 95 -23.79 -4.62 -10.57
CA ARG A 95 -24.11 -3.95 -11.85
C ARG A 95 -24.20 -4.94 -13.02
N LYS A 96 -23.29 -5.92 -13.10
CA LYS A 96 -23.35 -6.97 -14.14
C LYS A 96 -24.58 -7.87 -13.99
N LYS A 97 -25.04 -8.14 -12.77
CA LYS A 97 -26.29 -8.88 -12.50
C LYS A 97 -27.53 -8.09 -12.90
N GLN A 98 -27.51 -6.77 -12.73
CA GLN A 98 -28.58 -5.85 -13.11
C GLN A 98 -28.73 -5.74 -14.64
N CYS A 99 -27.60 -5.72 -15.38
CA CYS A 99 -27.61 -5.74 -16.84
C CYS A 99 -27.92 -7.13 -17.39
N ARG A 100 -29.20 -7.55 -17.34
CA ARG A 100 -29.70 -8.56 -18.30
C ARG A 100 -29.79 -7.90 -19.68
N CYS A 101 -29.23 -8.58 -20.67
CA CYS A 101 -29.27 -8.29 -22.12
C CYS A 101 -28.15 -7.39 -22.69
N ARG A 102 -27.03 -8.02 -23.04
CA ARG A 102 -26.55 -7.96 -24.44
C ARG A 102 -26.14 -9.37 -24.84
N VAL A 103 -27.15 -10.19 -25.14
CA VAL A 103 -26.97 -11.40 -25.94
C VAL A 103 -26.47 -10.91 -27.30
N LYS A 104 -25.31 -11.42 -27.73
CA LYS A 104 -24.88 -11.30 -29.13
C LYS A 104 -25.62 -12.33 -29.97
#